data_AF-A0A960TSG4-F1
#
_entry.id   AF-A0A960TSG4-F1
#
_cell.length_a   1.000
_cell.length_b   1.000
_cell.length_c   1.000
_cell.angle_alpha   90.00
_cell.angle_beta   90.00
_cell.angle_gamma   90.00
#
_symmetry.space_group_name_H-M   'P 1'
#
loop_
_entity.id
_entity.type
_entity.pdbx_description
1 polymer ?
#
loop_
_entity_poly.entity_id
_entity_poly.type
_entity_poly.pdbx_seq_one_letter_code
_entity_poly.pdbx_strand_id
1 'polypeptide(L)'
;MNVSPVETAPLTRAEVLERVQGIVDLPSTIRPVADYAAAAKALPALRPLLEKDEELLSVFRKASEIIESALPPSLAATPTLCPPEKVELSKYRPPCFLIPEIALTFELSPEETIVTCKMKVEWSYGPSTLVLNGEKQPIDSIEIDGRTLMPDEYRLFQDKLVLFNVPLAFELTICTRLNPSENKSASGLYMTDGLFATHCEPEAFRKIAYHPDRPDILSTYDVTLIADAKQCPVLLSNGDCVESSDLEDGRHLRRFVDPIPKPSYLFALVAGDLATVEDTFITGNGREIQLAIFAAAKYTSGLAPAMEALKSVMRWDEETYGRTYRHNEMRMIALDDFNAGACECTSLIMFNADCLVAHPKWSSDMLICDVVRTIAHEYIHYWNGNAVTIRSWHEL
;
A
#
# COMPACT_ATOMS: atom_id res chain seq x y z
N MET A 1 -34.12 0.94 16.24
CA MET A 1 -34.59 -0.44 16.08
C MET A 1 -33.36 -1.33 16.11
N ASN A 2 -33.19 -2.14 17.16
CA ASN A 2 -32.10 -3.12 17.25
C ASN A 2 -32.33 -4.22 16.22
N VAL A 3 -31.41 -4.38 15.28
CA VAL A 3 -31.32 -5.57 14.44
C VAL A 3 -30.21 -6.42 15.04
N SER A 4 -30.59 -7.48 15.75
CA SER A 4 -29.63 -8.50 16.19
C SER A 4 -28.97 -9.15 14.96
N PRO A 5 -27.67 -9.53 15.01
CA PRO A 5 -27.06 -10.33 13.96
C PRO A 5 -27.75 -11.70 13.93
N VAL A 6 -28.16 -12.15 12.75
CA VAL A 6 -28.54 -13.54 12.55
C VAL A 6 -27.25 -14.35 12.59
N GLU A 7 -26.98 -15.04 13.70
CA GLU A 7 -25.96 -16.09 13.75
C GLU A 7 -26.41 -17.24 12.83
N THR A 8 -25.81 -17.31 11.65
CA THR A 8 -25.93 -18.48 10.78
C THR A 8 -25.08 -19.61 11.37
N ALA A 9 -25.71 -20.74 11.71
CA ALA A 9 -25.01 -21.94 12.15
C ALA A 9 -23.92 -22.37 11.14
N PRO A 10 -22.77 -22.91 11.60
CA PRO A 10 -21.72 -23.38 10.70
C PRO A 10 -22.24 -24.54 9.83
N LEU A 11 -21.96 -24.45 8.53
CA LEU A 11 -22.37 -25.45 7.53
C LEU A 11 -21.68 -26.80 7.80
N THR A 12 -22.40 -27.90 7.60
CA THR A 12 -21.88 -29.27 7.75
C THR A 12 -21.11 -29.71 6.50
N ARG A 13 -20.13 -30.62 6.65
CA ARG A 13 -19.30 -31.15 5.54
C ARG A 13 -20.13 -31.58 4.32
N ALA A 14 -21.28 -32.22 4.54
CA ALA A 14 -22.16 -32.70 3.48
C ALA A 14 -22.80 -31.55 2.68
N GLU A 15 -23.25 -30.49 3.35
CA GLU A 15 -23.84 -29.31 2.71
C GLU A 15 -22.80 -28.53 1.90
N VAL A 16 -21.53 -28.53 2.34
CA VAL A 16 -20.41 -27.95 1.59
C VAL A 16 -20.15 -28.74 0.31
N LEU A 17 -20.05 -30.06 0.43
CA LEU A 17 -19.80 -30.95 -0.69
C LEU A 17 -20.90 -30.83 -1.75
N GLU A 18 -22.17 -30.80 -1.35
CA GLU A 18 -23.31 -30.63 -2.25
C GLU A 18 -23.25 -29.29 -3.01
N ARG A 19 -22.91 -28.20 -2.33
CA ARG A 19 -22.81 -26.86 -2.95
C ARG A 19 -21.62 -26.74 -3.91
N VAL A 20 -20.48 -27.34 -3.57
CA VAL A 20 -19.28 -27.33 -4.43
C VAL A 20 -19.47 -28.28 -5.62
N GLN A 21 -20.03 -29.47 -5.40
CA GLN A 21 -20.33 -30.43 -6.46
C GLN A 21 -21.37 -29.87 -7.44
N GLY A 22 -22.37 -29.12 -6.94
CA GLY A 22 -23.31 -28.38 -7.78
C GLY A 22 -22.65 -27.35 -8.70
N ILE A 23 -21.50 -26.78 -8.33
CA ILE A 23 -20.73 -25.88 -9.21
C ILE A 23 -19.96 -26.69 -10.27
N VAL A 24 -19.43 -27.86 -9.91
CA VAL A 24 -18.67 -28.75 -10.81
C VAL A 24 -19.56 -29.46 -11.84
N ASP A 25 -20.81 -29.77 -11.47
CA ASP A 25 -21.76 -30.53 -12.32
C ASP A 25 -22.61 -29.63 -13.23
N LEU A 26 -22.50 -28.31 -13.14
CA LEU A 26 -23.20 -27.38 -14.03
C LEU A 26 -22.68 -27.52 -15.48
N PRO A 27 -23.54 -27.75 -16.49
CA PRO A 27 -23.11 -27.85 -17.86
C PRO A 27 -22.46 -26.54 -18.34
N SER A 28 -21.37 -26.65 -19.11
CA SER A 28 -20.54 -25.54 -19.62
C SER A 28 -21.30 -24.47 -20.42
N THR A 29 -22.56 -24.71 -20.77
CA THR A 29 -23.45 -23.86 -21.54
C THR A 29 -24.42 -23.02 -20.71
N ILE A 30 -24.51 -23.21 -19.39
CA ILE A 30 -25.39 -22.43 -18.51
C ILE A 30 -24.53 -21.53 -17.61
N ARG A 31 -24.22 -20.33 -18.10
CA ARG A 31 -23.63 -19.25 -17.29
C ARG A 31 -24.75 -18.34 -16.76
N PRO A 32 -25.00 -18.30 -15.44
CA PRO A 32 -25.50 -17.09 -14.81
C PRO A 32 -24.58 -16.68 -13.65
N VAL A 33 -24.11 -15.44 -13.74
CA VAL A 33 -23.29 -14.71 -12.75
C VAL A 33 -23.96 -14.64 -11.35
N ALA A 34 -25.23 -15.04 -11.22
CA ALA A 34 -26.03 -14.96 -10.00
C ALA A 34 -25.66 -16.00 -8.91
N ASP A 35 -25.30 -17.23 -9.28
CA ASP A 35 -24.98 -18.29 -8.31
C ASP A 35 -23.59 -18.11 -7.67
N TYR A 36 -22.71 -17.36 -8.35
CA TYR A 36 -21.36 -17.02 -7.87
C TYR A 36 -21.39 -16.12 -6.63
N ALA A 37 -22.36 -15.20 -6.52
CA ALA A 37 -22.49 -14.31 -5.36
C ALA A 37 -22.97 -15.06 -4.11
N ALA A 38 -23.78 -16.11 -4.28
CA ALA A 38 -24.25 -16.97 -3.20
C ALA A 38 -23.16 -17.91 -2.70
N ALA A 39 -22.38 -18.52 -3.62
CA ALA A 39 -21.20 -19.29 -3.27
C ALA A 39 -20.14 -18.40 -2.59
N ALA A 40 -19.84 -17.22 -3.14
CA ALA A 40 -18.88 -16.27 -2.57
C ALA A 40 -19.24 -15.80 -1.16
N LYS A 41 -20.53 -15.63 -0.85
CA LYS A 41 -20.99 -15.29 0.51
C LYS A 41 -20.83 -16.43 1.52
N ALA A 42 -20.83 -17.69 1.07
CA ALA A 42 -20.66 -18.85 1.94
C ALA A 42 -19.19 -19.20 2.20
N LEU A 43 -18.26 -18.79 1.33
CA LEU A 43 -16.84 -19.20 1.34
C LEU A 43 -16.05 -18.85 2.62
N PRO A 44 -16.24 -17.71 3.30
CA PRO A 44 -15.56 -17.45 4.58
C PRO A 44 -15.87 -18.49 5.65
N ALA A 45 -17.09 -19.06 5.64
CA ALA A 45 -17.49 -20.12 6.57
C ALA A 45 -16.88 -21.49 6.21
N LEU A 46 -16.36 -21.65 4.98
CA LEU A 46 -15.79 -22.90 4.45
C LEU A 46 -14.28 -22.99 4.67
N ARG A 47 -13.58 -21.88 4.90
CA ARG A 47 -12.12 -21.83 5.07
C ARG A 47 -11.57 -22.83 6.10
N PRO A 48 -12.14 -22.97 7.32
CA PRO A 48 -11.63 -23.93 8.30
C PRO A 48 -11.82 -25.41 7.91
N LEU A 49 -12.75 -25.68 7.00
CA LEU A 49 -13.03 -27.03 6.46
C LEU A 49 -12.10 -27.34 5.29
N LEU A 50 -11.89 -26.37 4.38
CA LEU A 50 -10.98 -26.51 3.24
C LEU A 50 -9.51 -26.69 3.66
N GLU A 51 -9.10 -26.07 4.77
CA GLU A 51 -7.74 -26.23 5.33
C GLU A 51 -7.47 -27.62 5.92
N LYS A 52 -8.52 -28.41 6.21
CA LYS A 52 -8.42 -29.70 6.92
C LYS A 52 -8.78 -30.92 6.06
N ASP A 53 -9.29 -30.70 4.84
CA ASP A 53 -9.86 -31.75 3.99
C ASP A 53 -9.32 -31.60 2.55
N GLU A 54 -8.30 -32.40 2.23
CA GLU A 54 -7.66 -32.41 0.90
C GLU A 54 -8.62 -32.79 -0.24
N GLU A 55 -9.63 -33.62 0.03
CA GLU A 55 -10.61 -34.04 -0.97
C GLU A 55 -11.48 -32.84 -1.37
N LEU A 56 -11.97 -32.09 -0.39
CA LEU A 56 -12.70 -30.84 -0.63
C LEU A 56 -11.84 -29.78 -1.32
N LEU A 57 -10.57 -29.65 -0.92
CA LEU A 57 -9.63 -28.73 -1.56
C LEU A 57 -9.36 -29.11 -3.02
N SER A 58 -9.24 -30.41 -3.32
CA SER A 58 -9.07 -30.92 -4.69
C SER A 58 -10.29 -30.62 -5.57
N VAL A 59 -11.51 -30.81 -5.05
CA VAL A 59 -12.74 -30.50 -5.80
C VAL A 59 -12.83 -28.98 -6.04
N PHE A 60 -12.47 -28.17 -5.04
CA PHE A 60 -12.43 -26.72 -5.16
C PHE A 60 -11.42 -26.23 -6.21
N ARG A 61 -10.19 -26.79 -6.21
CA ARG A 61 -9.18 -26.49 -7.24
C ARG A 61 -9.68 -26.83 -8.64
N LYS A 62 -10.32 -27.98 -8.81
CA LYS A 62 -10.90 -28.41 -10.09
C LYS A 62 -12.02 -27.47 -10.57
N ALA A 63 -12.85 -26.97 -9.65
CA ALA A 63 -13.83 -25.93 -9.96
C ALA A 63 -13.15 -24.61 -10.38
N SER A 64 -12.06 -24.22 -9.71
CA SER A 64 -11.25 -23.04 -10.08
C SER A 64 -10.62 -23.19 -11.47
N GLU A 65 -10.04 -24.34 -11.81
CA GLU A 65 -9.49 -24.64 -13.14
C GLU A 65 -10.57 -24.53 -14.24
N ILE A 66 -11.78 -25.03 -13.98
CA ILE A 66 -12.90 -24.91 -14.92
C ILE A 66 -13.28 -23.43 -15.10
N ILE A 67 -13.31 -22.65 -14.02
CA ILE A 67 -13.58 -21.20 -14.06
C ILE A 67 -12.48 -20.46 -14.84
N GLU A 68 -11.22 -20.81 -14.63
CA GLU A 68 -10.07 -20.24 -15.32
C GLU A 68 -10.09 -20.57 -16.82
N SER A 69 -10.46 -21.79 -17.21
CA SER A 69 -10.63 -22.20 -18.61
C SER A 69 -11.79 -21.48 -19.33
N ALA A 70 -12.73 -20.92 -18.56
CA ALA A 70 -13.89 -20.18 -19.06
C ALA A 70 -13.63 -18.68 -19.23
N LEU A 71 -12.49 -18.16 -18.73
CA LEU A 71 -11.98 -16.82 -19.02
C LEU A 71 -11.50 -16.77 -20.49
N PRO A 72 -11.69 -15.66 -21.21
CA PRO A 72 -11.32 -15.58 -22.61
C PRO A 72 -9.80 -15.79 -22.80
N PRO A 73 -9.37 -16.47 -23.88
CA PRO A 73 -7.97 -16.84 -24.13
C PRO A 73 -7.06 -15.66 -24.55
N SER A 74 -7.38 -14.41 -24.19
CA SER A 74 -6.62 -13.23 -24.64
C SER A 74 -5.29 -13.01 -23.89
N LEU A 75 -4.63 -14.08 -23.44
CA LEU A 75 -3.23 -14.09 -22.99
C LEU A 75 -2.27 -14.56 -24.10
N ALA A 76 -2.77 -14.85 -25.30
CA ALA A 76 -1.96 -15.28 -26.46
C ALA A 76 -1.80 -14.21 -27.56
N ALA A 77 -2.25 -12.98 -27.34
CA ALA A 77 -2.10 -11.91 -28.33
C ALA A 77 -0.77 -11.17 -28.15
N THR A 78 0.01 -11.11 -29.23
CA THR A 78 1.17 -10.20 -29.42
C THR A 78 0.79 -8.78 -28.96
N PRO A 79 1.67 -8.03 -28.26
CA PRO A 79 1.31 -6.74 -27.70
C PRO A 79 1.11 -5.71 -28.80
N THR A 80 -0.13 -5.58 -29.27
CA THR A 80 -0.62 -4.29 -29.76
C THR A 80 -0.86 -3.40 -28.54
N LEU A 81 -0.39 -2.15 -28.61
CA LEU A 81 -0.73 -1.08 -27.68
C LEU A 81 -2.25 -0.91 -27.66
N CYS A 82 -2.94 -1.69 -26.83
CA CYS A 82 -4.33 -1.47 -26.54
C CYS A 82 -4.44 -0.17 -25.72
N PRO A 83 -5.34 0.75 -26.09
CA PRO A 83 -5.63 1.90 -25.23
C PRO A 83 -6.06 1.40 -23.84
N PRO A 84 -5.80 2.16 -22.76
CA PRO A 84 -6.19 1.76 -21.42
C PRO A 84 -7.68 1.44 -21.39
N GLU A 85 -8.03 0.26 -20.89
CA GLU A 85 -9.42 -0.18 -20.83
C GLU A 85 -10.19 0.71 -19.84
N LYS A 86 -11.38 1.17 -20.24
CA LYS A 86 -12.24 1.97 -19.37
C LYS A 86 -12.67 1.14 -18.15
N VAL A 87 -12.28 1.59 -16.96
CA VAL A 87 -12.70 0.97 -15.70
C VAL A 87 -14.07 1.53 -15.27
N GLU A 88 -15.02 0.65 -15.01
CA GLU A 88 -16.40 1.01 -14.64
C GLU A 88 -16.73 0.58 -13.21
N LEU A 89 -17.33 1.47 -12.43
CA LEU A 89 -17.74 1.20 -11.05
C LEU A 89 -18.67 -0.01 -10.92
N SER A 90 -19.55 -0.24 -11.91
CA SER A 90 -20.47 -1.39 -11.98
C SER A 90 -19.73 -2.74 -12.04
N LYS A 91 -18.48 -2.75 -12.50
CA LYS A 91 -17.61 -3.93 -12.58
C LYS A 91 -16.79 -4.16 -11.32
N TYR A 92 -16.87 -3.28 -10.31
CA TYR A 92 -16.14 -3.47 -9.05
C TYR A 92 -16.42 -4.86 -8.47
N ARG A 93 -15.36 -5.54 -8.06
CA ARG A 93 -15.41 -6.79 -7.30
C ARG A 93 -14.43 -6.66 -6.12
N PRO A 94 -14.83 -7.12 -4.92
CA PRO A 94 -13.90 -7.21 -3.79
C PRO A 94 -12.65 -8.03 -4.16
N PRO A 95 -11.51 -7.86 -3.49
CA PRO A 95 -10.30 -8.58 -3.83
C PRO A 95 -10.43 -10.08 -3.50
N CYS A 96 -9.97 -10.94 -4.41
CA CYS A 96 -9.97 -12.40 -4.22
C CYS A 96 -8.98 -12.84 -3.14
N PHE A 97 -7.96 -12.02 -2.88
CA PHE A 97 -6.92 -12.23 -1.86
C PHE A 97 -6.79 -10.97 -1.01
N LEU A 98 -6.59 -11.14 0.29
CA LEU A 98 -6.21 -10.10 1.23
C LEU A 98 -4.71 -10.18 1.52
N ILE A 99 -4.13 -9.05 1.92
CA ILE A 99 -2.72 -8.94 2.28
C ILE A 99 -2.65 -8.21 3.63
N PRO A 100 -2.88 -8.89 4.77
CA PRO A 100 -2.91 -8.21 6.07
C PRO A 100 -1.55 -7.64 6.52
N GLU A 101 -0.44 -8.20 6.05
CA GLU A 101 0.91 -7.87 6.50
C GLU A 101 1.86 -7.77 5.30
N ILE A 102 2.64 -6.68 5.25
CA ILE A 102 3.70 -6.45 4.26
C ILE A 102 4.98 -6.08 4.99
N ALA A 103 6.06 -6.79 4.68
CA ALA A 103 7.42 -6.41 5.04
C ALA A 103 8.20 -6.01 3.79
N LEU A 104 8.81 -4.83 3.81
CA LEU A 104 9.60 -4.27 2.72
C LEU A 104 11.03 -4.05 3.19
N THR A 105 12.00 -4.45 2.37
CA THR A 105 13.41 -4.07 2.54
C THR A 105 13.88 -3.33 1.30
N PHE A 106 14.42 -2.13 1.50
CA PHE A 106 14.99 -1.29 0.47
C PHE A 106 16.49 -1.17 0.69
N GLU A 107 17.28 -1.68 -0.25
CA GLU A 107 18.71 -1.36 -0.35
C GLU A 107 18.86 -0.23 -1.38
N LEU A 108 18.93 1.00 -0.88
CA LEU A 108 18.86 2.22 -1.67
C LEU A 108 20.18 2.48 -2.41
N SER A 109 20.05 2.60 -3.73
CA SER A 109 21.09 3.02 -4.66
C SER A 109 20.42 3.72 -5.85
N PRO A 110 20.90 4.89 -6.31
CA PRO A 110 20.17 5.67 -7.31
C PRO A 110 19.94 4.92 -8.63
N GLU A 111 20.89 4.08 -9.05
CA GLU A 111 20.80 3.33 -10.31
C GLU A 111 20.28 1.90 -10.14
N GLU A 112 20.41 1.30 -8.95
CA GLU A 112 20.08 -0.11 -8.70
C GLU A 112 19.59 -0.30 -7.26
N THR A 113 18.39 0.22 -6.95
CA THR A 113 17.74 -0.04 -5.68
C THR A 113 17.13 -1.43 -5.68
N ILE A 114 17.50 -2.27 -4.71
CA ILE A 114 16.91 -3.60 -4.54
C ILE A 114 15.72 -3.48 -3.58
N VAL A 115 14.58 -4.02 -3.99
CA VAL A 115 13.36 -4.05 -3.18
C VAL A 115 12.96 -5.51 -2.96
N THR A 116 12.98 -5.93 -1.70
CA THR A 116 12.39 -7.20 -1.28
C THR A 116 11.03 -6.94 -0.66
N CYS A 117 9.97 -7.40 -1.30
CA CYS A 117 8.60 -7.30 -0.83
C CYS A 117 8.10 -8.67 -0.38
N LYS A 118 7.83 -8.81 0.91
CA LYS A 118 7.32 -10.03 1.54
C LYS A 118 5.90 -9.77 2.04
N MET A 119 4.95 -10.51 1.50
CA MET A 119 3.52 -10.33 1.74
C MET A 119 2.94 -11.59 2.36
N LYS A 120 2.18 -11.44 3.45
CA LYS A 120 1.30 -12.52 3.91
C LYS A 120 0.03 -12.47 3.08
N VAL A 121 -0.21 -13.49 2.27
CA VAL A 121 -1.35 -13.54 1.36
C VAL A 121 -2.40 -14.49 1.91
N GLU A 122 -3.64 -14.03 1.95
CA GLU A 122 -4.79 -14.83 2.39
C GLU A 122 -5.87 -14.84 1.32
N TRP A 123 -6.22 -16.02 0.82
CA TRP A 123 -7.35 -16.19 -0.06
C TRP A 123 -8.65 -15.85 0.67
N SER A 124 -9.48 -15.05 0.01
CA SER A 124 -10.78 -14.58 0.51
C SER A 124 -11.92 -15.31 -0.21
N TYR A 125 -11.95 -15.22 -1.53
CA TYR A 125 -12.95 -15.88 -2.38
C TYR A 125 -12.49 -15.89 -3.85
N GLY A 126 -13.18 -16.66 -4.71
CA GLY A 126 -12.91 -16.67 -6.15
C GLY A 126 -11.76 -17.60 -6.55
N PRO A 127 -11.15 -17.39 -7.73
CA PRO A 127 -10.14 -18.31 -8.27
C PRO A 127 -8.86 -18.31 -7.44
N SER A 128 -8.12 -19.42 -7.47
CA SER A 128 -6.79 -19.57 -6.86
C SER A 128 -5.66 -18.93 -7.69
N THR A 129 -6.00 -17.95 -8.54
CA THR A 129 -5.03 -17.20 -9.35
C THR A 129 -4.84 -15.81 -8.76
N LEU A 130 -3.64 -15.54 -8.27
CA LEU A 130 -3.26 -14.22 -7.76
C LEU A 130 -2.71 -13.36 -8.89
N VAL A 131 -3.25 -12.16 -9.03
CA VAL A 131 -2.82 -11.16 -10.02
C VAL A 131 -2.27 -9.95 -9.29
N LEU A 132 -1.01 -9.64 -9.56
CA LEU A 132 -0.30 -8.48 -9.01
C LEU A 132 0.02 -7.51 -10.14
N ASN A 133 -0.16 -6.21 -9.89
CA ASN A 133 0.28 -5.17 -10.80
C ASN A 133 1.76 -4.88 -10.55
N GLY A 134 2.53 -4.68 -11.61
CA GLY A 134 3.91 -4.22 -11.53
C GLY A 134 4.37 -3.61 -12.84
N GLU A 135 4.96 -2.42 -12.79
CA GLU A 135 5.35 -1.67 -13.99
C GLU A 135 6.88 -1.54 -14.09
N LYS A 136 7.46 -1.99 -15.21
CA LYS A 136 8.87 -1.74 -15.62
C LYS A 136 9.96 -2.12 -14.59
N GLN A 137 9.71 -3.10 -13.74
CA GLN A 137 10.68 -3.56 -12.73
C GLN A 137 11.13 -5.00 -13.03
N PRO A 138 12.43 -5.23 -13.31
CA PRO A 138 12.99 -6.58 -13.36
C PRO A 138 12.75 -7.34 -12.06
N ILE A 139 12.36 -8.61 -12.18
CA ILE A 139 12.21 -9.53 -11.06
C ILE A 139 13.46 -10.39 -10.97
N ASP A 140 14.07 -10.42 -9.79
CA ASP A 140 15.20 -11.30 -9.47
C ASP A 140 14.75 -12.65 -8.98
N SER A 141 13.76 -12.67 -8.08
CA SER A 141 13.20 -13.90 -7.53
C SER A 141 11.74 -13.73 -7.13
N ILE A 142 11.02 -14.84 -7.15
CA ILE A 142 9.67 -15.00 -6.62
C ILE A 142 9.68 -16.26 -5.79
N GLU A 143 9.22 -16.18 -4.55
CA GLU A 143 9.20 -17.30 -3.62
C GLU A 143 7.83 -17.42 -2.94
N ILE A 144 7.33 -18.64 -2.81
CA ILE A 144 6.18 -18.98 -1.99
C ILE A 144 6.66 -19.85 -0.83
N ASP A 145 6.43 -19.40 0.40
CA ASP A 145 6.84 -20.09 1.63
C ASP A 145 8.34 -20.47 1.63
N GLY A 146 9.19 -19.57 1.12
CA GLY A 146 10.63 -19.76 0.98
C GLY A 146 11.07 -20.69 -0.15
N ARG A 147 10.14 -21.17 -0.99
CA ARG A 147 10.45 -21.95 -2.20
C ARG A 147 10.41 -21.04 -3.43
N THR A 148 11.54 -20.91 -4.10
CA THR A 148 11.61 -20.21 -5.40
C THR A 148 10.70 -20.85 -6.44
N LEU A 149 9.91 -20.03 -7.12
CA LEU A 149 9.04 -20.44 -8.21
C LEU A 149 9.82 -20.60 -9.52
N MET A 150 9.45 -21.63 -10.27
CA MET A 150 9.96 -21.87 -11.61
C MET A 150 9.20 -21.04 -12.66
N PRO A 151 9.79 -20.72 -13.84
CA PRO A 151 9.16 -19.87 -14.86
C PRO A 151 7.83 -20.37 -15.44
N ASP A 152 7.47 -21.64 -15.22
CA ASP A 152 6.20 -22.23 -15.62
C ASP A 152 5.09 -22.09 -14.55
N GLU A 153 5.44 -21.76 -13.31
CA GLU A 153 4.51 -21.54 -12.20
C GLU A 153 3.92 -20.12 -12.17
N TYR A 154 4.49 -19.21 -12.96
CA TYR A 154 4.00 -17.84 -13.11
C TYR A 154 4.03 -17.36 -14.55
N ARG A 155 3.29 -16.28 -14.82
CA ARG A 155 3.31 -15.57 -16.09
C ARG A 155 3.47 -14.08 -15.84
N LEU A 156 4.41 -13.49 -16.56
CA LEU A 156 4.47 -12.05 -16.78
C LEU A 156 3.68 -11.74 -18.03
N PHE A 157 2.67 -10.90 -17.91
CA PHE A 157 1.85 -10.46 -19.03
C PHE A 157 1.55 -8.98 -18.89
N GLN A 158 2.06 -8.18 -19.83
CA GLN A 158 2.04 -6.71 -19.72
C GLN A 158 2.67 -6.28 -18.39
N ASP A 159 2.01 -5.38 -17.66
CA ASP A 159 2.41 -4.89 -16.34
C ASP A 159 1.80 -5.72 -15.19
N LYS A 160 1.66 -7.04 -15.39
CA LYS A 160 1.09 -7.97 -14.40
C LYS A 160 1.94 -9.22 -14.20
N LEU A 161 2.03 -9.60 -12.93
CA LEU A 161 2.51 -10.92 -12.50
C LEU A 161 1.31 -11.77 -12.09
N VAL A 162 1.17 -12.92 -12.74
CA VAL A 162 0.07 -13.87 -12.51
C VAL A 162 0.66 -15.16 -11.93
N LEU A 163 0.23 -15.52 -10.72
CA LEU A 163 0.59 -16.76 -10.03
C LEU A 163 -0.61 -17.69 -10.03
N PHE A 164 -0.45 -18.90 -10.58
CA PHE A 164 -1.52 -19.88 -10.71
C PHE A 164 -1.55 -20.86 -9.54
N ASN A 165 -2.74 -21.35 -9.19
CA ASN A 165 -2.93 -22.42 -8.21
C ASN A 165 -2.23 -22.17 -6.85
N VAL A 166 -2.24 -20.92 -6.37
CA VAL A 166 -1.58 -20.56 -5.12
C VAL A 166 -2.29 -21.17 -3.90
N PRO A 167 -1.59 -21.41 -2.78
CA PRO A 167 -2.22 -21.86 -1.54
C PRO A 167 -3.29 -20.89 -1.02
N LEU A 168 -4.15 -21.36 -0.11
CA LEU A 168 -5.17 -20.52 0.52
C LEU A 168 -4.58 -19.48 1.48
N ALA A 169 -3.43 -19.76 2.07
CA ALA A 169 -2.66 -18.83 2.87
C ALA A 169 -1.19 -19.17 2.68
N PHE A 170 -0.37 -18.17 2.40
CA PHE A 170 1.06 -18.35 2.14
C PHE A 170 1.81 -17.04 2.31
N GLU A 171 3.11 -17.14 2.42
CA GLU A 171 4.01 -16.01 2.32
C GLU A 171 4.55 -15.89 0.90
N LEU A 172 4.39 -14.72 0.29
CA LEU A 172 4.92 -14.40 -1.02
C LEU A 172 6.08 -13.41 -0.87
N THR A 173 7.27 -13.80 -1.31
CA THR A 173 8.43 -12.91 -1.37
C THR A 173 8.81 -12.63 -2.82
N ILE A 174 8.93 -11.36 -3.19
CA ILE A 174 9.34 -10.92 -4.52
C ILE A 174 10.51 -9.95 -4.36
N CYS A 175 11.63 -10.25 -5.03
CA CYS A 175 12.78 -9.36 -5.11
C CYS A 175 12.80 -8.69 -6.49
N THR A 176 12.84 -7.37 -6.51
CA THR A 176 12.93 -6.56 -7.74
C THR A 176 14.09 -5.57 -7.68
N ARG A 177 14.50 -5.07 -8.85
CA ARG A 177 15.44 -3.96 -8.95
C ARG A 177 14.80 -2.77 -9.62
N LEU A 178 15.05 -1.60 -9.07
CA LEU A 178 14.56 -0.32 -9.57
C LEU A 178 15.74 0.58 -9.91
N ASN A 179 15.53 1.48 -10.86
CA ASN A 179 16.45 2.57 -11.16
C ASN A 179 15.75 3.92 -10.86
N PRO A 180 15.78 4.40 -9.61
CA PRO A 180 15.20 5.68 -9.23
C PRO A 180 15.75 6.88 -10.01
N SER A 181 17.02 6.86 -10.40
CA SER A 181 17.66 7.99 -11.10
C SER A 181 17.14 8.16 -12.53
N GLU A 182 16.67 7.09 -13.18
CA GLU A 182 15.99 7.13 -14.48
C GLU A 182 14.48 7.43 -14.38
N ASN A 183 13.87 7.34 -13.20
CA ASN A 183 12.44 7.62 -13.04
C ASN A 183 12.15 9.14 -13.01
N LYS A 184 11.88 9.71 -14.18
CA LYS A 184 11.54 11.14 -14.33
C LYS A 184 10.06 11.47 -14.14
N SER A 185 9.24 10.51 -13.69
CA SER A 185 7.79 10.69 -13.58
C SER A 185 7.32 11.24 -12.23
N ALA A 186 8.22 11.34 -11.22
CA ALA A 186 7.88 11.66 -9.82
C ALA A 186 6.68 10.84 -9.30
N SER A 187 6.72 9.53 -9.58
CA SER A 187 5.68 8.54 -9.29
C SER A 187 6.34 7.18 -9.10
N GLY A 188 5.98 6.45 -8.04
CA GLY A 188 6.75 5.32 -7.54
C GLY A 188 7.94 5.80 -6.70
N LEU A 189 9.04 5.06 -6.70
CA LEU A 189 10.32 5.50 -6.13
C LEU A 189 11.13 6.27 -7.19
N TYR A 190 11.59 7.47 -6.86
CA TYR A 190 12.32 8.34 -7.77
C TYR A 190 13.35 9.23 -7.03
N MET A 191 14.17 9.95 -7.80
CA MET A 191 15.14 10.91 -7.28
C MET A 191 14.67 12.37 -7.51
N THR A 192 14.80 13.22 -6.49
CA THR A 192 14.63 14.69 -6.58
C THR A 192 15.71 15.38 -5.77
N ASP A 193 16.45 16.32 -6.39
CA ASP A 193 17.54 17.08 -5.74
C ASP A 193 18.52 16.24 -4.89
N GLY A 194 18.85 15.02 -5.36
CA GLY A 194 19.77 14.10 -4.69
C GLY A 194 19.15 13.26 -3.56
N LEU A 195 17.85 13.42 -3.31
CA LEU A 195 17.05 12.65 -2.36
C LEU A 195 16.30 11.53 -3.07
N PHE A 196 16.10 10.40 -2.39
CA PHE A 196 15.08 9.42 -2.75
C PHE A 196 13.73 9.90 -2.19
N ALA A 197 12.68 9.81 -3.00
CA ALA A 197 11.32 10.09 -2.58
C ALA A 197 10.33 9.14 -3.25
N THR A 198 9.17 8.97 -2.64
CA THR A 198 8.05 8.22 -3.22
C THR A 198 6.82 9.07 -3.45
N HIS A 199 6.05 8.72 -4.47
CA HIS A 199 4.66 9.14 -4.58
C HIS A 199 3.83 7.96 -5.10
N CYS A 200 2.91 7.46 -4.27
CA CYS A 200 2.20 6.20 -4.51
C CYS A 200 0.76 6.38 -4.99
N GLU A 201 0.13 7.52 -4.72
CA GLU A 201 -1.22 7.80 -5.19
C GLU A 201 -1.25 8.14 -6.70
N PRO A 202 -2.26 7.68 -7.45
CA PRO A 202 -3.27 6.69 -7.08
C PRO A 202 -2.78 5.24 -7.23
N GLU A 203 -1.85 4.99 -8.14
CA GLU A 203 -1.55 3.63 -8.61
C GLU A 203 -0.06 3.44 -8.87
N ALA A 204 0.78 4.04 -8.03
CA ALA A 204 2.20 4.13 -8.27
C ALA A 204 3.03 3.23 -7.35
N PHE A 205 2.43 2.59 -6.35
CA PHE A 205 3.12 1.56 -5.57
C PHE A 205 3.50 0.34 -6.42
N ARG A 206 2.74 0.04 -7.50
CA ARG A 206 3.11 -0.98 -8.50
C ARG A 206 4.42 -0.69 -9.25
N LYS A 207 4.96 0.54 -9.17
CA LYS A 207 6.30 0.89 -9.69
C LYS A 207 7.41 0.66 -8.66
N ILE A 208 7.07 0.19 -7.47
CA ILE A 208 7.98 -0.07 -6.35
C ILE A 208 8.05 -1.58 -6.08
N ALA A 209 6.89 -2.23 -6.00
CA ALA A 209 6.78 -3.66 -5.76
C ALA A 209 5.58 -4.24 -6.51
N TYR A 210 5.64 -5.53 -6.84
CA TYR A 210 4.48 -6.24 -7.38
C TYR A 210 3.41 -6.35 -6.29
N HIS A 211 2.25 -5.73 -6.51
CA HIS A 211 1.19 -5.60 -5.52
C HIS A 211 -0.18 -5.50 -6.21
N PRO A 212 -1.31 -5.92 -5.59
CA PRO A 212 -2.65 -5.72 -6.18
C PRO A 212 -3.01 -4.24 -6.38
N ASP A 213 -2.31 -3.35 -5.67
CA ASP A 213 -2.30 -1.88 -5.82
C ASP A 213 -3.68 -1.26 -6.06
N ARG A 214 -4.55 -1.48 -5.07
CA ARG A 214 -5.95 -1.05 -5.00
C ARG A 214 -6.27 -0.62 -3.56
N PRO A 215 -7.14 0.38 -3.34
CA PRO A 215 -7.29 1.04 -2.04
C PRO A 215 -8.06 0.22 -0.98
N ASP A 216 -8.78 -0.83 -1.39
CA ASP A 216 -9.48 -1.77 -0.51
C ASP A 216 -8.64 -3.00 -0.11
N ILE A 217 -7.34 -3.00 -0.40
CA ILE A 217 -6.35 -3.90 0.20
C ILE A 217 -5.63 -3.13 1.30
N LEU A 218 -5.88 -3.51 2.55
CA LEU A 218 -5.30 -2.84 3.73
C LEU A 218 -4.26 -3.75 4.38
N SER A 219 -3.08 -3.20 4.62
CA SER A 219 -1.94 -3.92 5.19
C SER A 219 -1.28 -3.13 6.31
N THR A 220 -0.78 -3.83 7.32
CA THR A 220 0.27 -3.28 8.20
C THR A 220 1.62 -3.34 7.47
N TYR A 221 2.53 -2.42 7.80
CA TYR A 221 3.81 -2.28 7.09
C TYR A 221 5.00 -2.34 8.06
N ASP A 222 5.96 -3.20 7.76
CA ASP A 222 7.29 -3.26 8.39
C ASP A 222 8.34 -2.93 7.32
N VAL A 223 8.99 -1.77 7.44
CA VAL A 223 9.82 -1.20 6.36
C VAL A 223 11.24 -1.04 6.87
N THR A 224 12.17 -1.74 6.23
CA THR A 224 13.61 -1.62 6.46
C THR A 224 14.24 -0.83 5.34
N LEU A 225 14.93 0.24 5.68
CA LEU A 225 15.68 1.09 4.75
C LEU A 225 17.17 0.95 5.02
N ILE A 226 17.95 0.68 3.99
CA ILE A 226 19.41 0.52 4.04
C ILE A 226 20.00 1.44 2.98
N ALA A 227 20.92 2.33 3.36
CA ALA A 227 21.54 3.29 2.45
C ALA A 227 22.96 3.66 2.89
N ASP A 228 23.75 4.25 1.99
CA ASP A 228 25.02 4.88 2.35
C ASP A 228 24.79 6.03 3.34
N ALA A 229 25.47 5.99 4.49
CA ALA A 229 25.21 6.92 5.59
C ALA A 229 25.65 8.37 5.29
N LYS A 230 26.54 8.58 4.30
CA LYS A 230 26.98 9.92 3.89
C LYS A 230 26.05 10.52 2.86
N GLN A 231 25.55 9.71 1.93
CA GLN A 231 24.60 10.15 0.91
C GLN A 231 23.20 10.34 1.49
N CYS A 232 22.79 9.47 2.41
CA CYS A 232 21.46 9.44 2.99
C CYS A 232 21.52 9.44 4.52
N PRO A 233 22.03 10.49 5.19
CA PRO A 233 22.11 10.54 6.65
C PRO A 233 20.73 10.45 7.33
N VAL A 234 19.66 10.82 6.62
CA VAL A 234 18.27 10.71 7.07
C VAL A 234 17.53 9.66 6.23
N LEU A 235 16.91 8.68 6.89
CA LEU A 235 15.99 7.69 6.29
C LEU A 235 14.64 7.79 6.99
N LEU A 236 13.54 7.87 6.23
CA LEU A 236 12.18 8.04 6.75
C LEU A 236 11.21 7.10 6.01
N SER A 237 10.27 6.51 6.75
CA SER A 237 9.08 5.86 6.19
C SER A 237 7.86 6.11 7.10
N ASN A 238 6.73 5.45 6.84
CA ASN A 238 5.55 5.50 7.71
C ASN A 238 5.81 4.76 9.05
N GLY A 239 5.05 5.08 10.10
CA GLY A 239 5.13 4.43 11.40
C GLY A 239 6.28 4.91 12.27
N ASP A 240 6.57 4.19 13.35
CA ASP A 240 7.61 4.56 14.31
C ASP A 240 8.94 3.87 13.96
N CYS A 241 10.08 4.56 14.17
CA CYS A 241 11.40 3.95 14.00
C CYS A 241 11.69 3.03 15.18
N VAL A 242 11.76 1.72 14.93
CA VAL A 242 11.95 0.69 15.98
C VAL A 242 13.35 0.10 16.00
N GLU A 243 14.16 0.39 14.98
CA GLU A 243 15.54 -0.10 14.88
C GLU A 243 16.41 0.90 14.11
N SER A 244 17.63 1.10 14.60
CA SER A 244 18.63 1.98 14.00
C SER A 244 20.02 1.41 14.25
N SER A 245 20.76 1.12 13.19
CA SER A 245 22.11 0.56 13.28
C SER A 245 23.02 1.07 12.16
N ASP A 246 24.31 1.15 12.45
CA ASP A 246 25.34 1.38 11.43
C ASP A 246 25.88 0.02 10.96
N LEU A 247 26.19 -0.09 9.66
CA LEU A 247 26.70 -1.31 9.04
C LEU A 247 28.21 -1.19 8.78
N GLU A 248 28.91 -2.33 8.72
CA GLU A 248 30.38 -2.37 8.60
C GLU A 248 30.91 -1.79 7.28
N ASP A 249 30.07 -1.72 6.24
CA ASP A 249 30.42 -1.24 4.91
C ASP A 249 30.18 0.26 4.69
N GLY A 250 29.85 1.01 5.75
CA GLY A 250 29.58 2.45 5.69
C GLY A 250 28.13 2.80 5.36
N ARG A 251 27.26 1.80 5.16
CA ARG A 251 25.82 1.98 5.14
C ARG A 251 25.25 2.04 6.55
N HIS A 252 24.00 2.43 6.66
CA HIS A 252 23.22 2.33 7.90
C HIS A 252 21.83 1.79 7.59
N LEU A 253 21.14 1.34 8.63
CA LEU A 253 19.81 0.76 8.56
C LEU A 253 18.86 1.51 9.49
N ARG A 254 17.64 1.74 9.02
CA ARG A 254 16.49 2.14 9.84
C ARG A 254 15.31 1.24 9.56
N ARG A 255 14.66 0.72 10.60
CA ARG A 255 13.44 -0.07 10.48
C ARG A 255 12.25 0.66 11.08
N PHE A 256 11.16 0.71 10.34
CA PHE A 256 9.92 1.40 10.70
C PHE A 256 8.77 0.41 10.76
N VAL A 257 7.92 0.53 11.78
CA VAL A 257 6.72 -0.29 11.91
C VAL A 257 5.50 0.62 12.00
N ASP A 258 4.58 0.45 11.05
CA ASP A 258 3.26 1.07 11.10
C ASP A 258 2.19 0.01 11.42
N PRO A 259 1.67 0.01 12.66
CA PRO A 259 0.70 -0.99 13.09
C PRO A 259 -0.72 -0.72 12.56
N ILE A 260 -0.96 0.40 11.88
CA ILE A 260 -2.28 0.76 11.36
C ILE A 260 -2.43 0.24 9.93
N PRO A 261 -3.42 -0.64 9.65
CA PRO A 261 -3.68 -1.10 8.30
C PRO A 261 -4.02 0.05 7.36
N LYS A 262 -3.30 0.13 6.23
CA LYS A 262 -3.49 1.16 5.22
C LYS A 262 -3.33 0.60 3.79
N PRO A 263 -3.93 1.24 2.79
CA PRO A 263 -3.67 0.93 1.38
C PRO A 263 -2.28 1.36 0.92
N SER A 264 -1.81 0.75 -0.17
CA SER A 264 -0.48 1.00 -0.74
C SER A 264 -0.26 2.43 -1.22
N TYR A 265 -1.31 3.17 -1.57
CA TYR A 265 -1.17 4.56 -2.00
C TYR A 265 -0.71 5.50 -0.87
N LEU A 266 -0.88 5.11 0.40
CA LEU A 266 -0.43 5.88 1.57
C LEU A 266 1.01 5.54 2.02
N PHE A 267 1.69 4.65 1.29
CA PHE A 267 3.08 4.32 1.55
C PHE A 267 4.01 5.50 1.20
N ALA A 268 4.95 5.79 2.10
CA ALA A 268 5.98 6.79 1.88
C ALA A 268 7.37 6.30 2.30
N LEU A 269 8.37 6.72 1.53
CA LEU A 269 9.79 6.59 1.80
C LEU A 269 10.50 7.86 1.35
N VAL A 270 11.36 8.40 2.21
CA VAL A 270 12.30 9.46 1.85
C VAL A 270 13.67 9.17 2.45
N ALA A 271 14.73 9.36 1.66
CA ALA A 271 16.10 9.22 2.12
C ALA A 271 17.03 10.27 1.50
N GLY A 272 17.92 10.86 2.29
CA GLY A 272 18.88 11.85 1.79
C GLY A 272 19.42 12.80 2.86
N ASP A 273 20.10 13.87 2.43
CA ASP A 273 20.61 14.91 3.32
C ASP A 273 19.55 15.99 3.57
N LEU A 274 18.97 15.95 4.77
CA LEU A 274 17.84 16.77 5.18
C LEU A 274 18.15 17.44 6.52
N ALA A 275 17.77 18.71 6.62
CA ALA A 275 17.70 19.41 7.90
C ALA A 275 16.31 19.20 8.51
N THR A 276 16.24 19.32 9.85
CA THR A 276 15.01 19.07 10.61
C THR A 276 14.69 20.25 11.52
N VAL A 277 13.39 20.57 11.62
CA VAL A 277 12.82 21.44 12.65
C VAL A 277 11.88 20.58 13.50
N GLU A 278 12.18 20.47 14.79
CA GLU A 278 11.49 19.59 15.73
C GLU A 278 10.69 20.38 16.75
N ASP A 279 9.59 19.79 17.21
CA ASP A 279 8.77 20.29 18.30
C ASP A 279 7.91 19.15 18.89
N THR A 280 7.04 19.45 19.84
CA THR A 280 6.14 18.47 20.45
C THR A 280 4.70 18.98 20.50
N PHE A 281 3.75 18.05 20.58
CA PHE A 281 2.35 18.33 20.83
C PHE A 281 1.81 17.42 21.94
N ILE A 282 1.17 18.03 22.95
CA ILE A 282 0.46 17.28 23.99
C ILE A 282 -1.00 17.17 23.60
N THR A 283 -1.44 15.94 23.34
CA THR A 283 -2.84 15.61 23.05
C THR A 283 -3.75 15.87 24.25
N GLY A 284 -5.05 16.03 24.02
CA GLY A 284 -6.05 16.24 25.07
C GLY A 284 -6.13 15.12 26.13
N ASN A 285 -5.56 13.94 25.86
CA ASN A 285 -5.44 12.84 26.83
C ASN A 285 -4.08 12.77 27.55
N GLY A 286 -3.18 13.73 27.30
CA GLY A 286 -1.88 13.84 27.95
C GLY A 286 -0.74 13.05 27.28
N ARG A 287 -0.96 12.41 26.14
CA ARG A 287 0.13 11.81 25.34
C ARG A 287 0.91 12.89 24.61
N GLU A 288 2.24 12.84 24.69
CA GLU A 288 3.16 13.64 23.89
C GLU A 288 3.39 12.99 22.53
N ILE A 289 3.30 13.80 21.47
CA ILE A 289 3.59 13.43 20.08
C ILE A 289 4.82 14.22 19.65
N GLN A 290 5.82 13.54 19.08
CA GLN A 290 6.97 14.21 18.47
C GLN A 290 6.57 14.75 17.10
N LEU A 291 6.92 16.00 16.81
CA LEU A 291 6.68 16.64 15.53
C LEU A 291 8.02 16.94 14.88
N ALA A 292 8.17 16.59 13.60
CA ALA A 292 9.37 16.91 12.85
C ALA A 292 9.03 17.35 11.42
N ILE A 293 9.63 18.45 10.97
CA ILE A 293 9.53 18.90 9.58
C ILE A 293 10.92 18.82 8.97
N PHE A 294 11.05 17.99 7.93
CA PHE A 294 12.27 17.78 7.18
C PHE A 294 12.26 18.64 5.91
N ALA A 295 13.42 19.20 5.55
CA ALA A 295 13.58 19.93 4.30
C ALA A 295 15.07 20.08 3.94
N ALA A 296 15.36 20.51 2.72
CA ALA A 296 16.66 21.05 2.40
C ALA A 296 17.00 22.24 3.32
N ALA A 297 18.28 22.39 3.72
CA ALA A 297 18.72 23.39 4.70
C ALA A 297 18.27 24.83 4.36
N LYS A 298 18.19 25.16 3.06
CA LYS A 298 17.69 26.46 2.52
C LYS A 298 16.28 26.84 3.02
N TYR A 299 15.44 25.85 3.34
CA TYR A 299 14.03 26.07 3.68
C TYR A 299 13.74 26.18 5.18
N THR A 300 14.67 25.76 6.04
CA THR A 300 14.45 25.66 7.50
C THR A 300 13.93 26.94 8.16
N SER A 301 14.42 28.11 7.72
CA SER A 301 13.97 29.42 8.22
C SER A 301 12.50 29.77 7.92
N GLY A 302 11.88 29.07 6.96
CA GLY A 302 10.49 29.25 6.53
C GLY A 302 9.51 28.18 7.06
N LEU A 303 9.93 27.32 7.99
CA LEU A 303 9.08 26.21 8.49
C LEU A 303 8.32 26.55 9.78
N ALA A 304 8.61 27.68 10.43
CA ALA A 304 7.94 28.06 11.67
C ALA A 304 6.40 28.18 11.51
N PRO A 305 5.86 28.81 10.45
CA PRO A 305 4.41 28.83 10.24
C PRO A 305 3.80 27.44 10.03
N ALA A 306 4.54 26.52 9.40
CA ALA A 306 4.08 25.16 9.18
C ALA A 306 3.96 24.36 10.48
N MET A 307 4.94 24.48 11.38
CA MET A 307 4.90 23.84 12.70
C MET A 307 3.72 24.34 13.54
N GLU A 308 3.48 25.65 13.56
CA GLU A 308 2.34 26.25 14.25
C GLU A 308 0.99 25.85 13.63
N ALA A 309 0.93 25.74 12.30
CA ALA A 309 -0.26 25.27 11.60
C ALA A 309 -0.60 23.82 11.97
N LEU A 310 0.42 22.93 12.00
CA LEU A 310 0.25 21.53 12.39
C LEU A 310 -0.32 21.42 13.81
N LYS A 311 0.30 22.10 14.78
CA LYS A 311 -0.19 22.11 16.18
C LYS A 311 -1.61 22.66 16.28
N SER A 312 -1.91 23.71 15.51
CA SER A 312 -3.23 24.34 15.47
C SER A 312 -4.29 23.39 14.94
N VAL A 313 -4.04 22.69 13.83
CA VAL A 313 -5.01 21.72 13.27
C VAL A 313 -5.14 20.48 14.16
N MET A 314 -4.06 19.99 14.77
CA MET A 314 -4.11 18.89 15.74
C MET A 314 -5.05 19.22 16.90
N ARG A 315 -4.90 20.41 17.50
CA ARG A 315 -5.78 20.87 18.57
C ARG A 315 -7.22 21.06 18.12
N TRP A 316 -7.40 21.69 16.95
CA TRP A 316 -8.73 21.91 16.39
C TRP A 316 -9.49 20.61 16.14
N ASP A 317 -8.82 19.57 15.63
CA ASP A 317 -9.44 18.27 15.36
C ASP A 317 -9.84 17.54 16.66
N GLU A 318 -9.02 17.67 17.71
CA GLU A 318 -9.36 17.18 19.05
C GLU A 318 -10.57 17.91 19.64
N GLU A 319 -10.58 19.24 19.62
CA GLU A 319 -11.65 20.06 20.19
C GLU A 319 -12.98 19.92 19.42
N THR A 320 -12.89 19.79 18.09
CA THR A 320 -14.07 19.77 17.21
C THR A 320 -14.67 18.37 17.08
N TYR A 321 -13.83 17.34 16.94
CA TYR A 321 -14.26 15.98 16.63
C TYR A 321 -13.88 14.93 17.68
N GLY A 322 -13.12 15.30 18.71
CA GLY A 322 -12.65 14.35 19.74
C GLY A 322 -11.61 13.36 19.21
N ARG A 323 -10.88 13.73 18.15
CA ARG A 323 -10.00 12.84 17.39
C ARG A 323 -8.54 13.07 17.74
N THR A 324 -7.92 12.12 18.45
CA THR A 324 -6.49 12.18 18.83
C THR A 324 -5.60 11.42 17.85
N TYR A 325 -4.50 12.04 17.41
CA TYR A 325 -3.52 11.44 16.51
C TYR A 325 -2.84 10.20 17.13
N ARG A 326 -2.76 9.04 16.45
CA ARG A 326 -2.46 7.76 17.13
C ARG A 326 -0.99 7.31 17.10
N HIS A 327 -0.20 7.75 16.13
CA HIS A 327 1.24 7.45 16.10
C HIS A 327 2.00 8.25 17.15
N ASN A 328 3.24 7.85 17.44
CA ASN A 328 4.08 8.58 18.41
C ASN A 328 4.78 9.78 17.77
N GLU A 329 4.98 9.74 16.45
CA GLU A 329 5.62 10.80 15.68
C GLU A 329 4.76 11.22 14.49
N MET A 330 4.66 12.52 14.24
CA MET A 330 4.14 13.08 12.99
C MET A 330 5.28 13.77 12.26
N ARG A 331 5.61 13.27 11.07
CA ARG A 331 6.66 13.83 10.22
C ARG A 331 6.04 14.51 9.02
N MET A 332 6.58 15.67 8.64
CA MET A 332 6.29 16.33 7.37
C MET A 332 7.59 16.54 6.61
N ILE A 333 7.53 16.58 5.28
CA ILE A 333 8.70 16.87 4.46
C ILE A 333 8.38 17.81 3.30
N ALA A 334 9.25 18.80 3.07
CA ALA A 334 9.25 19.63 1.87
C ALA A 334 10.23 19.05 0.83
N LEU A 335 9.71 18.79 -0.36
CA LEU A 335 10.45 18.32 -1.53
C LEU A 335 10.37 19.36 -2.65
N ASP A 336 11.47 19.54 -3.38
CA ASP A 336 11.54 20.46 -4.51
C ASP A 336 10.70 19.95 -5.71
N ASP A 337 10.89 18.69 -6.13
CA ASP A 337 10.07 18.07 -7.17
C ASP A 337 9.05 17.07 -6.58
N PHE A 338 7.86 17.59 -6.29
CA PHE A 338 6.69 16.79 -5.95
C PHE A 338 5.53 17.21 -6.86
N ASN A 339 5.06 16.28 -7.70
CA ASN A 339 4.01 16.57 -8.70
C ASN A 339 2.67 16.93 -8.06
N ALA A 340 2.36 16.31 -6.93
CA ALA A 340 1.23 16.72 -6.09
C ALA A 340 1.60 17.98 -5.30
N GLY A 341 0.61 18.77 -4.89
CA GLY A 341 0.86 19.87 -3.95
C GLY A 341 1.30 19.33 -2.60
N ALA A 342 0.59 18.33 -2.10
CA ALA A 342 0.93 17.54 -0.93
C ALA A 342 0.23 16.17 -1.00
N CYS A 343 0.60 15.24 -0.11
CA CYS A 343 0.02 13.90 -0.01
C CYS A 343 0.05 13.42 1.44
N GLU A 344 -1.07 12.89 1.89
CA GLU A 344 -1.43 12.55 3.27
C GLU A 344 -0.80 11.25 3.80
N CYS A 345 0.33 10.82 3.22
CA CYS A 345 0.97 9.55 3.55
C CYS A 345 1.09 9.39 5.07
N THR A 346 0.70 8.20 5.57
CA THR A 346 0.44 8.02 7.00
C THR A 346 1.69 8.30 7.83
N SER A 347 1.61 9.21 8.80
CA SER A 347 2.70 9.66 9.69
C SER A 347 3.93 10.29 9.02
N LEU A 348 3.92 10.47 7.70
CA LEU A 348 4.96 11.13 6.91
C LEU A 348 4.31 11.90 5.77
N ILE A 349 3.74 13.06 6.07
CA ILE A 349 3.04 13.89 5.07
C ILE A 349 4.09 14.52 4.15
N MET A 350 3.91 14.36 2.85
CA MET A 350 4.85 14.82 1.84
C MET A 350 4.30 16.06 1.14
N PHE A 351 5.09 17.12 1.04
CA PHE A 351 4.69 18.38 0.43
C PHE A 351 5.66 18.76 -0.69
N ASN A 352 5.14 19.39 -1.73
CA ASN A 352 5.93 20.30 -2.52
C ASN A 352 6.38 21.47 -1.61
N ALA A 353 7.64 21.88 -1.68
CA ALA A 353 8.20 22.95 -0.86
C ALA A 353 7.38 24.25 -0.95
N ASP A 354 6.83 24.56 -2.13
CA ASP A 354 5.98 25.75 -2.36
C ASP A 354 4.67 25.71 -1.54
N CYS A 355 4.24 24.52 -1.11
CA CYS A 355 3.02 24.30 -0.32
C CYS A 355 3.28 24.20 1.19
N LEU A 356 4.54 24.15 1.63
CA LEU A 356 4.92 23.99 3.05
C LEU A 356 5.73 25.17 3.59
N VAL A 357 6.57 25.79 2.77
CA VAL A 357 7.55 26.78 3.20
C VAL A 357 6.99 28.19 3.07
N ALA A 358 6.88 28.91 4.19
CA ALA A 358 6.53 30.33 4.21
C ALA A 358 7.37 31.09 5.25
N HIS A 359 8.11 32.10 4.80
CA HIS A 359 8.92 32.91 5.71
C HIS A 359 8.08 34.05 6.31
N PRO A 360 7.95 34.13 7.66
CA PRO A 360 7.03 35.06 8.31
C PRO A 360 7.30 36.55 8.03
N LYS A 361 8.55 36.90 7.71
CA LYS A 361 8.93 38.29 7.37
C LYS A 361 8.74 38.70 5.89
N TRP A 362 8.65 37.77 4.93
CA TRP A 362 8.76 38.09 3.49
C TRP A 362 7.67 37.41 2.64
N SER A 363 7.10 36.30 3.11
CA SER A 363 5.93 35.69 2.49
C SER A 363 4.71 36.59 2.68
N SER A 364 3.82 36.60 1.68
CA SER A 364 2.55 37.29 1.80
C SER A 364 1.62 36.57 2.77
N ASP A 365 0.66 37.30 3.33
CA ASP A 365 -0.38 36.70 4.19
C ASP A 365 -1.17 35.62 3.44
N MET A 366 -1.38 35.79 2.13
CA MET A 366 -2.06 34.79 1.30
C MET A 366 -1.28 33.48 1.24
N LEU A 367 0.04 33.54 1.02
CA LEU A 367 0.89 32.34 1.01
C LEU A 367 0.89 31.64 2.36
N ILE A 368 0.95 32.38 3.46
CA ILE A 368 0.88 31.79 4.81
C ILE A 368 -0.48 31.09 5.02
N CYS A 369 -1.59 31.73 4.61
CA CYS A 369 -2.92 31.11 4.65
C CYS A 369 -3.00 29.84 3.81
N ASP A 370 -2.38 29.81 2.63
CA ASP A 370 -2.35 28.63 1.77
C ASP A 370 -1.54 27.47 2.39
N VAL A 371 -0.40 27.77 3.01
CA VAL A 371 0.38 26.76 3.78
C VAL A 371 -0.45 26.19 4.92
N VAL A 372 -1.10 27.05 5.71
CA VAL A 372 -1.96 26.61 6.83
C VAL A 372 -3.11 25.74 6.31
N ARG A 373 -3.75 26.14 5.20
CA ARG A 373 -4.86 25.40 4.59
C ARG A 373 -4.41 24.02 4.10
N THR A 374 -3.27 23.93 3.44
CA THR A 374 -2.75 22.67 2.90
C THR A 374 -2.35 21.73 4.03
N ILE A 375 -1.62 22.20 5.04
CA ILE A 375 -1.28 21.38 6.22
C ILE A 375 -2.54 20.87 6.92
N ALA A 376 -3.55 21.73 7.07
CA ALA A 376 -4.80 21.32 7.68
C ALA A 376 -5.52 20.24 6.85
N HIS A 377 -5.54 20.38 5.52
CA HIS A 377 -6.12 19.40 4.60
C HIS A 377 -5.45 18.02 4.76
N GLU A 378 -4.13 17.96 4.65
CA GLU A 378 -3.39 16.71 4.76
C GLU A 378 -3.50 16.07 6.15
N TYR A 379 -3.47 16.87 7.22
CA TYR A 379 -3.63 16.34 8.57
C TYR A 379 -5.02 15.73 8.78
N ILE A 380 -6.08 16.36 8.26
CA ILE A 380 -7.46 15.89 8.42
C ILE A 380 -7.69 14.56 7.67
N HIS A 381 -6.96 14.31 6.59
CA HIS A 381 -6.99 13.02 5.89
C HIS A 381 -6.56 11.85 6.78
N TYR A 382 -5.75 12.08 7.82
CA TYR A 382 -5.40 11.04 8.79
C TYR A 382 -6.62 10.26 9.31
N TRP A 383 -7.75 10.95 9.48
CA TRP A 383 -9.03 10.31 9.78
C TRP A 383 -9.91 10.08 8.55
N ASN A 384 -10.05 11.09 7.68
CA ASN A 384 -10.97 11.06 6.54
C ASN A 384 -10.21 10.80 5.23
N GLY A 385 -9.60 9.62 5.14
CA GLY A 385 -8.73 9.22 4.02
C GLY A 385 -7.87 8.03 4.41
N ASN A 386 -7.27 8.07 5.60
CA ASN A 386 -6.36 7.03 6.07
C ASN A 386 -7.07 6.04 7.00
N ALA A 387 -7.60 6.51 8.14
CA ALA A 387 -8.30 5.64 9.09
C ALA A 387 -9.59 5.03 8.50
N VAL A 388 -10.26 5.78 7.63
CA VAL A 388 -11.33 5.31 6.74
C VAL A 388 -10.96 5.73 5.33
N THR A 389 -10.59 4.76 4.50
CA THR A 389 -10.17 4.98 3.11
C THR A 389 -11.26 4.62 2.11
N ILE A 390 -11.05 4.98 0.85
CA ILE A 390 -11.94 4.69 -0.27
C ILE A 390 -11.86 3.20 -0.65
N ARG A 391 -12.94 2.68 -1.24
CA ARG A 391 -13.01 1.28 -1.68
C ARG A 391 -12.42 1.10 -3.09
N SER A 392 -12.56 2.12 -3.93
CA SER A 392 -12.00 2.24 -5.26
C SER A 392 -11.82 3.72 -5.59
N TRP A 393 -11.01 4.00 -6.63
CA TRP A 393 -10.76 5.35 -7.12
C TRP A 393 -12.01 6.09 -7.64
N HIS A 394 -13.16 5.42 -7.79
CA HIS A 394 -14.43 6.08 -8.14
C HIS A 394 -15.09 6.77 -6.93
N GLU A 395 -14.62 6.51 -5.72
CA GLU A 395 -15.13 7.15 -4.49
C GLU A 395 -14.25 8.30 -3.97
N LEU A 396 -13.21 8.68 -4.73
CA LEU A 396 -12.48 9.94 -4.56
C LEU A 396 -13.35 11.11 -5.00
#